data_AF-A0A949B6S4-F1
#
_entry.id   AF-A0A949B6S4-F1
#
_cell.length_a   1.000
_cell.length_b   1.000
_cell.length_c   1.000
_cell.angle_alpha   90.00
_cell.angle_beta   90.00
_cell.angle_gamma   90.00
#
_symmetry.space_group_name_H-M   'P 1'
#
loop_
_entity.id
_entity.type
_entity.pdbx_description
1 polymer ?
#
loop_
_entity_poly.entity_id
_entity_poly.type
_entity_poly.pdbx_seq_one_letter_code
_entity_poly.pdbx_strand_id
1 'polypeptide(L)'
;MKVEVKRMSDKFDFKKKINFDIYRTGLRTHICGELRKNHEGSNVVLCGWVNKRRDHGKLIFVDLRDFSGVIQVVFDANLSQSSYNSAKDLRTEYIIEIRGEVKVRPDETINNDLLTGEVEISTQEIRILSASKTPPFMLDDRAKVDEMTKLKYRYVDLRTEEMQSNMRLRHEVTTVTRQYLNSQGFIEAETPILAKSTPEGARDFLVPSRLNPGAFYALPQSPQLFKQILMFSGFDRIYQIARCFRDEDLRADRQPEFTQIDLEMTFVKVEDVVNLVEGLIYKVFKEVTGEEIKIPFVRMTWKESMEIYGSDKPDLRFDMKLKDVTEIFRDSKFNIFINVLNKKGCIKSIVIDDYNEFTRKDLDDLVDMAKKYGS
;
A
#
# COMPACT_ATOMS: atom_id res chain seq x y z
N MET A 1 -7.67 -12.73 23.01
CA MET A 1 -7.75 -11.31 22.54
C MET A 1 -7.46 -11.17 21.03
N LYS A 2 -8.47 -10.89 20.20
CA LYS A 2 -8.27 -10.47 18.79
C LYS A 2 -8.37 -8.94 18.72
N VAL A 3 -7.25 -8.26 18.50
CA VAL A 3 -7.26 -6.83 18.16
C VAL A 3 -7.51 -6.72 16.66
N GLU A 4 -8.60 -6.06 16.28
CA GLU A 4 -8.86 -5.76 14.87
C GLU A 4 -7.89 -4.66 14.40
N VAL A 5 -6.98 -5.02 13.50
CA VAL A 5 -6.05 -4.07 12.89
C VAL A 5 -6.75 -3.39 11.71
N LYS A 6 -7.25 -2.18 11.94
CA LYS A 6 -7.76 -1.31 10.87
C LYS A 6 -6.57 -0.75 10.09
N ARG A 7 -6.50 -1.03 8.79
CA ARG A 7 -5.45 -0.49 7.91
C ARG A 7 -5.95 0.78 7.24
N MET A 8 -5.02 1.67 6.92
CA MET A 8 -5.29 2.86 6.11
C MET A 8 -5.94 2.50 4.76
N SER A 9 -5.53 1.36 4.16
CA SER A 9 -6.11 0.82 2.93
C SER A 9 -7.60 0.50 3.04
N ASP A 10 -8.08 0.15 4.23
CA ASP A 10 -9.47 -0.28 4.44
C ASP A 10 -10.43 0.92 4.46
N LYS A 11 -9.89 2.13 4.66
CA LYS A 11 -10.61 3.40 4.72
C LYS A 11 -10.40 4.27 3.48
N PHE A 12 -9.37 3.97 2.70
CA PHE A 12 -9.05 4.72 1.51
C PHE A 12 -9.91 4.25 0.33
N ASP A 13 -10.71 5.17 -0.21
CA ASP A 13 -11.48 4.96 -1.42
C ASP A 13 -11.22 6.12 -2.40
N PHE A 14 -10.30 5.88 -3.34
CA PHE A 14 -9.95 6.88 -4.33
C PHE A 14 -11.11 7.17 -5.30
N LYS A 15 -12.07 6.25 -5.47
CA LYS A 15 -13.16 6.42 -6.45
C LYS A 15 -14.07 7.58 -6.07
N LYS A 16 -14.19 7.89 -4.78
CA LYS A 16 -14.93 9.06 -4.27
C LYS A 16 -14.28 10.41 -4.58
N LYS A 17 -12.97 10.42 -4.87
CA LYS A 17 -12.18 11.63 -5.16
C LYS A 17 -11.95 11.85 -6.66
N ILE A 18 -12.48 10.98 -7.54
CA ILE A 18 -12.29 11.10 -8.98
C ILE A 18 -13.06 12.32 -9.51
N ASN A 19 -12.34 13.29 -10.04
CA ASN A 19 -12.93 14.27 -10.96
C ASN A 19 -13.02 13.63 -12.34
N PHE A 20 -14.21 13.29 -12.80
CA PHE A 20 -14.39 12.56 -14.06
C PHE A 20 -14.07 13.39 -15.31
N ASP A 21 -14.32 14.70 -15.28
CA ASP A 21 -14.19 15.59 -16.44
C ASP A 21 -12.76 15.65 -17.00
N ILE A 22 -11.74 15.51 -16.14
CA ILE A 22 -10.33 15.55 -16.56
C ILE A 22 -9.89 14.29 -17.33
N TYR A 23 -10.71 13.23 -17.34
CA TYR A 23 -10.38 11.97 -17.99
C TYR A 23 -10.94 11.84 -19.41
N ARG A 24 -11.68 12.84 -19.89
CA ARG A 24 -12.14 12.92 -21.28
C ARG A 24 -10.95 13.12 -22.22
N THR A 25 -10.92 12.39 -23.34
CA THR A 25 -9.85 12.50 -24.34
C THR A 25 -10.43 12.36 -25.76
N GLY A 26 -9.60 12.54 -26.80
CA GLY A 26 -10.04 12.29 -28.18
C GLY A 26 -10.51 10.85 -28.45
N LEU A 27 -10.17 9.88 -27.58
CA LEU A 27 -10.59 8.47 -27.72
C LEU A 27 -11.79 8.11 -26.84
N ARG A 28 -12.13 8.89 -25.80
CA ARG A 28 -13.24 8.57 -24.90
C ARG A 28 -13.91 9.81 -24.34
N THR A 29 -15.23 9.73 -24.20
CA THR A 29 -16.05 10.82 -23.66
C THR A 29 -16.25 10.72 -22.15
N HIS A 30 -16.17 9.51 -21.59
CA HIS A 30 -16.42 9.19 -20.18
C HIS A 30 -15.50 8.02 -19.79
N ILE A 31 -15.37 7.78 -18.49
CA ILE A 31 -14.73 6.57 -17.96
C ILE A 31 -15.78 5.57 -17.46
N CYS A 32 -15.40 4.29 -17.37
CA CYS A 32 -16.36 3.20 -17.16
C CYS A 32 -17.15 3.37 -15.86
N GLY A 33 -16.49 3.71 -14.75
CA GLY A 33 -17.10 3.87 -13.42
C GLY A 33 -17.88 5.17 -13.19
N GLU A 34 -17.92 6.07 -14.18
CA GLU A 34 -18.55 7.39 -14.09
C GLU A 34 -20.08 7.33 -14.23
N LEU A 35 -20.58 6.46 -15.11
CA LEU A 35 -21.95 6.55 -15.60
C LEU A 35 -22.98 6.14 -14.54
N ARG A 36 -24.09 6.88 -14.51
CA ARG A 36 -25.22 6.76 -13.57
C ARG A 36 -26.54 6.98 -14.32
N LYS A 37 -27.67 6.74 -13.64
CA LYS A 37 -29.02 6.89 -14.21
C LYS A 37 -29.28 8.25 -14.88
N ASN A 38 -28.72 9.34 -14.35
CA ASN A 38 -28.84 10.68 -14.93
C ASN A 38 -28.11 10.86 -16.30
N HIS A 39 -27.36 9.86 -16.77
CA HIS A 39 -26.73 9.87 -18.09
C HIS A 39 -27.58 9.16 -19.15
N GLU A 40 -28.77 8.65 -18.81
CA GLU A 40 -29.67 7.97 -19.74
C GLU A 40 -29.87 8.76 -21.04
N GLY A 41 -29.83 8.07 -22.18
CA GLY A 41 -29.97 8.65 -23.53
C GLY A 41 -28.71 9.33 -24.06
N SER A 42 -27.65 9.44 -23.26
CA SER A 42 -26.39 10.05 -23.73
C SER A 42 -25.61 9.09 -24.64
N ASN A 43 -25.11 9.61 -25.75
CA ASN A 43 -24.13 8.90 -26.57
C ASN A 43 -22.74 9.02 -25.97
N VAL A 44 -22.10 7.88 -25.72
CA VAL A 44 -20.80 7.79 -25.06
C VAL A 44 -19.82 6.96 -25.86
N VAL A 45 -18.55 7.34 -25.75
CA VAL A 45 -17.39 6.55 -26.17
C VAL A 45 -16.62 6.13 -24.93
N LEU A 46 -16.45 4.83 -24.72
CA LEU A 46 -15.69 4.26 -23.61
C LEU A 46 -14.54 3.40 -24.13
N CYS A 47 -13.42 3.42 -23.41
CA CYS A 47 -12.28 2.55 -23.67
C CYS A 47 -11.90 1.80 -22.40
N GLY A 48 -11.64 0.50 -22.52
CA GLY A 48 -11.29 -0.32 -21.36
C GLY A 48 -10.90 -1.76 -21.72
N TRP A 49 -10.80 -2.57 -20.67
CA TRP A 49 -10.52 -4.00 -20.75
C TRP A 49 -11.79 -4.81 -20.60
N VAL A 50 -11.95 -5.85 -21.42
CA VAL A 50 -13.01 -6.85 -21.25
C VAL A 50 -12.75 -7.63 -19.96
N ASN A 51 -13.53 -7.37 -18.91
CA ASN A 51 -13.42 -8.05 -17.62
C ASN A 51 -14.08 -9.42 -17.66
N LYS A 52 -15.32 -9.49 -18.18
CA LYS A 52 -16.09 -10.72 -18.36
C LYS A 52 -16.90 -10.62 -19.64
N ARG A 53 -17.16 -11.76 -20.26
CA ARG A 53 -18.03 -11.90 -21.44
C ARG A 53 -19.04 -13.01 -21.18
N ARG A 54 -20.32 -12.73 -21.42
CA ARG A 54 -21.43 -13.67 -21.32
C ARG A 54 -22.19 -13.66 -22.64
N ASP A 55 -22.42 -14.83 -23.23
CA ASP A 55 -23.10 -14.99 -24.52
C ASP A 55 -24.42 -15.71 -24.32
N HIS A 56 -25.53 -15.04 -24.63
CA HIS A 56 -26.89 -15.54 -24.48
C HIS A 56 -27.55 -15.77 -25.85
N GLY A 57 -26.76 -16.06 -26.89
CA GLY A 57 -27.26 -16.24 -28.24
C GLY A 57 -27.54 -14.89 -28.89
N LYS A 58 -28.75 -14.32 -28.74
CA LYS A 58 -29.11 -13.06 -29.41
C LYS A 58 -28.47 -11.80 -28.80
N LEU A 59 -28.02 -11.90 -27.55
CA LEU A 59 -27.36 -10.82 -26.82
C LEU A 59 -26.00 -11.30 -26.31
N ILE A 60 -24.99 -10.42 -26.42
CA ILE A 60 -23.70 -10.60 -25.77
C ILE A 60 -23.52 -9.50 -24.74
N PHE A 61 -23.21 -9.87 -23.51
CA PHE A 61 -22.92 -8.96 -22.42
C PHE A 61 -21.42 -8.96 -22.15
N VAL A 62 -20.85 -7.77 -22.05
CA VAL A 62 -19.45 -7.54 -21.71
C VAL A 62 -19.37 -6.62 -20.52
N ASP A 63 -18.67 -7.05 -19.48
CA ASP A 63 -18.28 -6.16 -18.39
C ASP A 63 -17.01 -5.43 -18.84
N LEU A 64 -17.12 -4.14 -19.19
CA LEU A 64 -15.99 -3.29 -19.58
C LEU A 64 -15.42 -2.61 -18.34
N ARG A 65 -14.12 -2.75 -18.13
CA ARG A 65 -13.41 -2.24 -16.95
C ARG A 65 -12.37 -1.20 -17.34
N ASP A 66 -12.26 -0.15 -16.54
CA ASP A 66 -11.05 0.65 -16.44
C ASP A 66 -10.65 0.85 -14.96
N PHE A 67 -9.75 1.78 -14.67
CA PHE A 67 -9.30 2.01 -13.30
C PHE A 67 -10.40 2.56 -12.37
N SER A 68 -11.44 3.19 -12.92
CA SER A 68 -12.51 3.84 -12.17
C SER A 68 -13.63 2.86 -11.79
N GLY A 69 -13.83 1.82 -12.58
CA GLY A 69 -14.86 0.82 -12.32
C GLY A 69 -15.16 -0.08 -13.51
N VAL A 70 -16.31 -0.74 -13.41
CA VAL A 70 -16.82 -1.69 -14.40
C VAL A 70 -18.20 -1.20 -14.85
N ILE A 71 -18.50 -1.28 -16.14
CA ILE A 71 -19.83 -1.04 -16.71
C ILE A 71 -20.23 -2.18 -17.65
N GLN A 72 -21.51 -2.52 -17.69
CA GLN A 72 -22.03 -3.50 -18.63
C GLN A 72 -22.24 -2.87 -19.99
N VAL A 73 -21.81 -3.58 -21.02
CA VAL A 73 -21.94 -3.25 -22.42
C VAL A 73 -22.72 -4.38 -23.08
N VAL A 74 -23.82 -4.03 -23.75
CA VAL A 74 -24.73 -4.98 -24.40
C VAL A 74 -24.59 -4.85 -25.90
N PHE A 75 -24.39 -5.99 -26.55
CA PHE A 75 -24.39 -6.13 -28.00
C PHE A 75 -25.65 -6.89 -28.41
N ASP A 76 -26.53 -6.21 -29.15
CA ASP A 76 -27.77 -6.77 -29.68
C ASP A 76 -27.67 -6.91 -31.20
N ALA A 77 -27.88 -8.12 -31.70
CA ALA A 77 -27.87 -8.42 -33.13
C ALA A 77 -28.92 -7.62 -33.91
N ASN A 78 -30.06 -7.29 -33.28
CA ASN A 78 -31.14 -6.51 -33.92
C ASN A 78 -30.80 -5.02 -34.02
N LEU A 79 -29.94 -4.51 -33.12
CA LEU A 79 -29.53 -3.11 -33.11
C LEU A 79 -28.36 -2.87 -34.08
N SER A 80 -27.33 -3.72 -34.00
CA SER A 80 -26.12 -3.58 -34.80
C SER A 80 -25.48 -4.95 -35.04
N GLN A 81 -25.82 -5.57 -36.17
CA GLN A 81 -25.29 -6.88 -36.56
C GLN A 81 -23.76 -6.89 -36.67
N SER A 82 -23.16 -5.77 -37.10
CA SER A 82 -21.70 -5.62 -37.22
C SER A 82 -21.03 -5.65 -35.84
N SER A 83 -21.49 -4.83 -34.89
CA SER A 83 -20.92 -4.80 -33.54
C SER A 83 -21.12 -6.13 -32.81
N TYR A 84 -22.30 -6.75 -32.94
CA TYR A 84 -22.59 -8.05 -32.37
C TYR A 84 -21.69 -9.16 -32.93
N ASN A 85 -21.43 -9.16 -34.24
CA ASN A 85 -20.51 -10.13 -34.84
C ASN A 85 -19.08 -9.94 -34.32
N SER A 86 -18.58 -8.70 -34.20
CA SER A 86 -17.26 -8.43 -33.60
C SER A 86 -17.19 -8.82 -32.12
N ALA A 87 -18.31 -8.72 -31.38
CA ALA A 87 -18.37 -9.09 -29.97
C ALA A 87 -18.25 -10.61 -29.71
N LYS A 88 -18.48 -11.46 -30.72
CA LYS A 88 -18.30 -12.92 -30.62
C LYS A 88 -16.83 -13.31 -30.40
N ASP A 89 -15.92 -12.53 -30.95
CA ASP A 89 -14.48 -12.80 -30.90
C ASP A 89 -13.81 -12.25 -29.65
N LEU A 90 -14.51 -11.43 -28.87
CA LEU A 90 -13.97 -10.87 -27.63
C LEU A 90 -13.60 -11.97 -26.65
N ARG A 91 -12.45 -11.79 -25.99
CA ARG A 91 -12.01 -12.60 -24.86
C ARG A 91 -11.60 -11.69 -23.70
N THR A 92 -11.46 -12.28 -22.53
CA THR A 92 -11.01 -11.59 -21.32
C THR A 92 -9.71 -10.82 -21.57
N GLU A 93 -9.59 -9.64 -20.98
CA GLU A 93 -8.48 -8.70 -21.08
C GLU A 93 -8.22 -8.10 -22.47
N TYR A 94 -9.09 -8.32 -23.47
CA TYR A 94 -9.06 -7.53 -24.71
C TYR A 94 -9.24 -6.04 -24.41
N ILE A 95 -8.54 -5.19 -25.15
CA ILE A 95 -8.67 -3.74 -25.06
C ILE A 95 -9.59 -3.28 -26.18
N ILE A 96 -10.70 -2.63 -25.82
CA ILE A 96 -11.73 -2.21 -26.76
C ILE A 96 -12.10 -0.75 -26.57
N GLU A 97 -12.47 -0.10 -27.68
CA GLU A 97 -13.26 1.13 -27.72
C GLU A 97 -14.68 0.75 -28.11
N ILE A 98 -15.66 1.32 -27.43
CA ILE A 98 -17.08 1.15 -27.75
C ILE A 98 -17.74 2.51 -27.91
N ARG A 99 -18.70 2.59 -28.84
CA ARG A 99 -19.61 3.72 -28.99
C ARG A 99 -21.03 3.21 -28.82
N GLY A 100 -21.80 3.90 -28.00
CA GLY A 100 -23.16 3.48 -27.74
C GLY A 100 -23.93 4.49 -26.90
N GLU A 101 -25.16 4.12 -26.61
CA GLU A 101 -26.09 4.93 -25.83
C GLU A 101 -26.23 4.36 -24.42
N VAL A 102 -26.25 5.23 -23.41
CA VAL A 102 -26.53 4.82 -22.03
C VAL A 102 -28.02 4.50 -21.88
N LYS A 103 -28.33 3.30 -21.39
CA LYS A 103 -29.69 2.86 -21.06
C LYS A 103 -29.80 2.49 -19.60
N VAL A 104 -30.97 2.74 -19.02
CA VAL A 104 -31.31 2.24 -17.69
C VAL A 104 -31.62 0.75 -17.79
N ARG A 105 -31.11 -0.01 -16.83
CA ARG A 105 -31.40 -1.44 -16.75
C ARG A 105 -32.83 -1.67 -16.27
N PRO A 106 -33.50 -2.74 -16.74
CA PRO A 106 -34.69 -3.23 -16.08
C PRO A 106 -34.46 -3.47 -14.58
N ASP A 107 -35.47 -3.21 -13.76
CA ASP A 107 -35.37 -3.34 -12.29
C ASP A 107 -34.85 -4.72 -11.84
N GLU A 108 -35.19 -5.77 -12.59
CA GLU A 108 -34.77 -7.15 -12.35
C GLU A 108 -33.28 -7.42 -12.59
N THR A 109 -32.58 -6.55 -13.33
CA THR A 109 -31.18 -6.73 -13.74
C THR A 109 -30.23 -5.65 -13.22
N ILE A 110 -30.72 -4.80 -12.31
CA ILE A 110 -29.92 -3.85 -11.54
C ILE A 110 -28.91 -4.63 -10.69
N ASN A 111 -27.64 -4.23 -10.76
CA ASN A 111 -26.57 -4.82 -9.96
C ASN A 111 -26.13 -3.88 -8.83
N ASN A 112 -26.61 -4.10 -7.61
CA ASN A 112 -26.28 -3.27 -6.46
C ASN A 112 -24.81 -3.33 -6.01
N ASP A 113 -24.03 -4.30 -6.50
CA ASP A 113 -22.60 -4.42 -6.20
C ASP A 113 -21.75 -3.47 -7.07
N LEU A 114 -22.34 -2.87 -8.12
CA LEU A 114 -21.65 -1.96 -9.04
C LEU A 114 -22.19 -0.54 -8.91
N LEU A 115 -21.27 0.43 -8.89
CA LEU A 115 -21.60 1.86 -8.94
C LEU A 115 -22.38 2.26 -10.20
N THR A 116 -22.21 1.52 -11.30
CA THR A 116 -22.92 1.73 -12.57
C THR A 116 -24.06 0.70 -12.73
N GLY A 117 -24.47 0.05 -11.65
CA GLY A 117 -25.36 -1.11 -11.67
C GLY A 117 -26.76 -0.85 -12.21
N GLU A 118 -27.20 0.40 -12.19
CA GLU A 118 -28.50 0.86 -12.69
C GLU A 118 -28.49 1.12 -14.21
N VAL A 119 -27.31 1.13 -14.85
CA VAL A 119 -27.17 1.47 -16.27
C VAL A 119 -26.35 0.43 -17.03
N GLU A 120 -26.50 0.47 -18.35
CA GLU A 120 -25.71 -0.30 -19.31
C GLU A 120 -25.52 0.49 -20.60
N ILE A 121 -24.57 0.07 -21.44
CA ILE A 121 -24.36 0.66 -22.76
C ILE A 121 -24.99 -0.21 -23.83
N SER A 122 -25.93 0.36 -24.58
CA SER A 122 -26.46 -0.23 -25.80
C SER A 122 -25.51 0.09 -26.95
N THR A 123 -24.76 -0.92 -27.40
CA THR A 123 -23.61 -0.69 -28.29
C THR A 123 -24.03 -0.53 -29.73
N GLN A 124 -23.50 0.51 -30.39
CA GLN A 124 -23.68 0.79 -31.81
C GLN A 124 -22.44 0.34 -32.59
N GLU A 125 -21.25 0.66 -32.07
CA GLU A 125 -19.97 0.36 -32.70
C GLU A 125 -18.96 -0.15 -31.67
N ILE A 126 -18.07 -1.02 -32.14
CA ILE A 126 -16.92 -1.51 -31.37
C ILE A 126 -15.68 -1.52 -32.24
N ARG A 127 -14.56 -1.16 -31.63
CA ARG A 127 -13.22 -1.33 -32.18
C ARG A 127 -12.36 -2.11 -31.19
N ILE A 128 -11.79 -3.22 -31.65
CA ILE A 128 -10.76 -3.93 -30.90
C ILE A 128 -9.45 -3.17 -31.08
N LEU A 129 -9.00 -2.50 -30.02
CA LEU A 129 -7.72 -1.77 -30.01
C LEU A 129 -6.54 -2.73 -29.87
N SER A 130 -6.71 -3.78 -29.06
CA SER A 130 -5.70 -4.82 -28.88
C SER A 130 -6.33 -6.13 -28.40
N ALA A 131 -5.99 -7.23 -29.06
CA ALA A 131 -6.34 -8.57 -28.59
C ALA A 131 -5.39 -9.00 -27.46
N SER A 132 -5.89 -9.74 -26.48
CA SER A 132 -5.09 -10.31 -25.40
C SER A 132 -5.01 -11.83 -25.51
N LYS A 133 -3.87 -12.41 -25.15
CA LYS A 133 -3.82 -13.83 -24.79
C LYS A 133 -4.58 -14.04 -23.48
N THR A 134 -4.98 -15.28 -23.20
CA THR A 134 -5.55 -15.65 -21.91
C THR A 134 -4.59 -15.23 -20.79
N PRO A 135 -5.04 -14.46 -19.79
CA PRO A 135 -4.16 -14.04 -18.70
C PRO A 135 -3.72 -15.26 -17.87
N PRO A 136 -2.54 -15.20 -17.24
CA PRO A 136 -2.00 -16.30 -16.43
C PRO A 136 -2.86 -16.64 -15.21
N PHE A 137 -3.67 -15.68 -14.75
CA PHE A 137 -4.72 -15.87 -13.75
C PHE A 137 -5.82 -14.82 -13.97
N MET A 138 -7.03 -15.13 -13.50
CA MET A 138 -8.16 -14.20 -13.54
C MET A 138 -8.05 -13.19 -12.40
N LEU A 139 -8.44 -11.94 -12.64
CA LEU A 139 -8.32 -10.87 -11.63
C LEU A 139 -9.14 -11.17 -10.36
N ASP A 140 -10.32 -11.80 -10.51
CA ASP A 140 -11.19 -12.18 -9.40
C ASP A 140 -10.59 -13.32 -8.54
N ASP A 141 -9.69 -14.12 -9.10
CA ASP A 141 -9.05 -15.23 -8.41
C ASP A 141 -7.73 -14.85 -7.74
N ARG A 142 -7.35 -13.56 -7.73
CA ARG A 142 -6.08 -13.04 -7.19
C ARG A 142 -5.69 -13.66 -5.84
N ALA A 143 -6.64 -13.80 -4.92
CA ALA A 143 -6.41 -14.33 -3.57
C ALA A 143 -5.96 -15.81 -3.55
N LYS A 144 -6.29 -16.58 -4.59
CA LYS A 144 -5.92 -18.00 -4.73
C LYS A 144 -4.60 -18.20 -5.47
N VAL A 145 -4.03 -17.14 -6.04
CA VAL A 145 -2.78 -17.18 -6.79
C VAL A 145 -1.61 -17.10 -5.82
N ASP A 146 -0.56 -17.88 -6.05
CA ASP A 146 0.67 -17.81 -5.26
C ASP A 146 1.42 -16.49 -5.53
N GLU A 147 2.25 -16.06 -4.58
CA GLU A 147 2.93 -14.77 -4.67
C GLU A 147 3.96 -14.71 -5.81
N MET A 148 4.63 -15.83 -6.13
CA MET A 148 5.63 -15.87 -7.19
C MET A 148 4.99 -15.65 -8.56
N THR A 149 3.82 -16.23 -8.81
CA THR A 149 3.05 -15.99 -10.03
C THR A 149 2.59 -14.53 -10.13
N LYS A 150 2.11 -13.93 -9.03
CA LYS A 150 1.73 -12.51 -9.00
C LYS A 150 2.91 -11.59 -9.32
N LEU A 151 4.08 -11.86 -8.74
CA LEU A 151 5.29 -11.07 -9.01
C LEU A 151 5.79 -11.24 -10.45
N LYS A 152 5.78 -12.47 -10.98
CA LYS A 152 6.18 -12.74 -12.38
C LYS A 152 5.29 -12.01 -13.38
N TYR A 153 4.00 -11.94 -13.11
CA TYR A 153 3.01 -11.29 -13.96
C TYR A 153 2.43 -10.02 -13.32
N ARG A 154 3.30 -9.24 -12.66
CA ARG A 154 2.88 -8.07 -11.88
C ARG A 154 2.08 -7.05 -12.67
N TYR A 155 2.31 -6.93 -13.98
CA TYR A 155 1.53 -6.05 -14.86
C TYR A 155 0.05 -6.48 -15.02
N VAL A 156 -0.29 -7.76 -14.79
CA VAL A 156 -1.67 -8.24 -14.69
C VAL A 156 -2.19 -8.02 -13.29
N ASP A 157 -1.41 -8.35 -12.26
CA ASP A 157 -1.79 -8.17 -10.86
C ASP A 157 -2.10 -6.71 -10.51
N LEU A 158 -1.34 -5.77 -11.07
CA LEU A 158 -1.57 -4.32 -10.90
C LEU A 158 -2.89 -3.82 -11.49
N ARG A 159 -3.60 -4.63 -12.30
CA ARG A 159 -4.96 -4.29 -12.80
C ARG A 159 -6.05 -4.56 -11.76
N THR A 160 -5.74 -5.33 -10.71
CA THR A 160 -6.71 -5.63 -9.65
C THR A 160 -7.04 -4.39 -8.84
N GLU A 161 -8.25 -4.33 -8.31
CA GLU A 161 -8.73 -3.20 -7.52
C GLU A 161 -7.86 -2.95 -6.27
N GLU A 162 -7.45 -4.03 -5.58
CA GLU A 162 -6.56 -3.94 -4.41
C GLU A 162 -5.24 -3.26 -4.75
N MET A 163 -4.59 -3.65 -5.87
CA MET A 163 -3.33 -3.06 -6.27
C MET A 163 -3.47 -1.63 -6.80
N GLN A 164 -4.56 -1.34 -7.53
CA GLN A 164 -4.89 0.04 -7.94
C GLN A 164 -5.09 0.94 -6.72
N SER A 165 -5.85 0.47 -5.72
CA SER A 165 -6.10 1.20 -4.48
C SER A 165 -4.79 1.43 -3.72
N ASN A 166 -3.97 0.41 -3.52
CA ASN A 166 -2.69 0.53 -2.81
C ASN A 166 -1.72 1.52 -3.49
N MET A 167 -1.62 1.50 -4.83
CA MET A 167 -0.75 2.42 -5.56
C MET A 167 -1.25 3.87 -5.47
N ARG A 168 -2.56 4.08 -5.53
CA ARG A 168 -3.17 5.42 -5.39
C ARG A 168 -3.11 5.94 -3.96
N LEU A 169 -3.26 5.05 -2.98
CA LEU A 169 -3.04 5.36 -1.57
C LEU A 169 -1.61 5.87 -1.35
N ARG A 170 -0.61 5.13 -1.85
CA ARG A 170 0.79 5.57 -1.80
C ARG A 170 0.97 6.93 -2.46
N HIS A 171 0.38 7.16 -3.62
CA HIS A 171 0.42 8.46 -4.30
C HIS A 171 -0.17 9.58 -3.43
N GLU A 172 -1.36 9.37 -2.86
CA GLU A 172 -2.02 10.36 -2.00
C GLU A 172 -1.16 10.70 -0.77
N VAL A 173 -0.63 9.69 -0.09
CA VAL A 173 0.29 9.87 1.06
C VAL A 173 1.49 10.74 0.65
N THR A 174 2.12 10.45 -0.49
CA THR A 174 3.25 11.26 -0.97
C THR A 174 2.85 12.67 -1.37
N THR A 175 1.65 12.88 -1.91
CA THR A 175 1.13 14.20 -2.29
C THR A 175 0.87 15.05 -1.05
N VAL A 176 0.17 14.50 -0.05
CA VAL A 176 -0.09 15.20 1.21
C VAL A 176 1.20 15.49 1.97
N THR A 177 2.17 14.57 1.94
CA THR A 177 3.50 14.78 2.53
C THR A 177 4.19 16.00 1.93
N ARG A 178 4.25 16.08 0.59
CA ARG A 178 4.83 17.24 -0.10
C ARG A 178 4.08 18.53 0.24
N GLN A 179 2.76 18.52 0.18
CA GLN A 179 1.94 19.69 0.51
C GLN A 179 2.20 20.18 1.94
N TYR A 180 2.26 19.26 2.91
CA TYR A 180 2.54 19.61 4.30
C TYR A 180 3.94 20.19 4.46
N LEU A 181 5.00 19.50 3.99
CA LEU A 181 6.37 19.98 4.14
C LEU A 181 6.60 21.32 3.43
N ASN A 182 6.05 21.50 2.22
CA ASN A 182 6.10 22.78 1.50
C ASN A 182 5.40 23.89 2.29
N SER A 183 4.26 23.60 2.93
CA SER A 183 3.58 24.58 3.79
C SER A 183 4.36 24.94 5.05
N GLN A 184 5.31 24.08 5.48
CA GLN A 184 6.20 24.29 6.62
C GLN A 184 7.54 24.94 6.22
N GLY A 185 7.64 25.45 4.98
CA GLY A 185 8.81 26.16 4.47
C GLY A 185 9.97 25.25 4.03
N PHE A 186 9.72 23.95 3.87
CA PHE A 186 10.73 23.05 3.33
C PHE A 186 10.87 23.19 1.81
N ILE A 187 12.07 22.90 1.31
CA ILE A 187 12.33 22.72 -0.13
C ILE A 187 12.62 21.24 -0.44
N GLU A 188 12.13 20.73 -1.57
CA GLU A 188 12.49 19.38 -2.03
C GLU A 188 13.87 19.44 -2.71
N ALA A 189 14.89 18.88 -2.05
CA ALA A 189 16.27 18.89 -2.55
C ALA A 189 16.69 17.49 -3.00
N GLU A 190 17.02 17.34 -4.28
CA GLU A 190 17.51 16.06 -4.81
C GLU A 190 19.00 15.86 -4.52
N THR A 191 19.35 14.66 -4.06
CA THR A 191 20.74 14.27 -3.76
C THR A 191 21.24 13.17 -4.71
N PRO A 192 22.54 13.12 -5.03
CA PRO A 192 23.10 12.10 -5.91
C PRO A 192 22.89 10.66 -5.40
N ILE A 193 22.63 9.72 -6.33
CA ILE A 193 22.57 8.27 -6.05
C ILE A 193 23.94 7.61 -6.20
N LEU A 194 24.78 8.06 -7.14
CA LEU A 194 26.14 7.51 -7.29
C LEU A 194 27.07 8.28 -6.35
N ALA A 195 27.18 7.81 -5.11
CA ALA A 195 27.95 8.46 -4.06
C ALA A 195 29.20 7.65 -3.69
N LYS A 196 29.99 8.19 -2.76
CA LYS A 196 31.10 7.45 -2.12
C LYS A 196 30.53 6.57 -1.00
N SER A 197 31.07 5.37 -0.83
CA SER A 197 30.73 4.49 0.30
C SER A 197 31.10 5.14 1.63
N THR A 198 30.24 4.94 2.63
CA THR A 198 30.50 5.26 4.03
C THR A 198 30.62 3.95 4.80
N PRO A 199 31.73 3.69 5.51
CA PRO A 199 32.00 2.38 6.12
C PRO A 199 31.10 2.03 7.33
N GLU A 200 30.16 2.89 7.69
CA GLU A 200 29.24 2.69 8.82
C GLU A 200 27.82 2.36 8.31
N GLY A 201 27.13 1.44 8.99
CA GLY A 201 25.75 1.06 8.68
C GLY A 201 25.60 -0.33 8.08
N ALA A 202 24.73 -0.46 7.08
CA ALA A 202 24.51 -1.69 6.33
C ALA A 202 25.59 -1.90 5.25
N ARG A 203 25.51 -3.00 4.51
CA ARG A 203 26.34 -3.17 3.30
C ARG A 203 25.81 -2.33 2.13
N ASP A 204 26.72 -1.72 1.39
CA ASP A 204 26.40 -0.92 0.19
C ASP A 204 26.32 -1.78 -1.08
N PHE A 205 25.38 -1.44 -1.97
CA PHE A 205 25.46 -1.88 -3.36
C PHE A 205 26.54 -1.08 -4.10
N LEU A 206 27.40 -1.77 -4.85
CA LEU A 206 28.50 -1.15 -5.59
C LEU A 206 28.19 -1.04 -7.08
N VAL A 207 28.56 0.08 -7.68
CA VAL A 207 28.48 0.33 -9.12
C VAL A 207 29.87 0.62 -9.67
N PRO A 208 30.45 -0.26 -10.51
CA PRO A 208 31.82 -0.08 -11.02
C PRO A 208 31.92 1.15 -11.92
N SER A 209 32.99 1.94 -11.74
CA SER A 209 33.26 3.11 -12.58
C SER A 209 34.00 2.71 -13.85
N ARG A 210 33.39 2.99 -15.02
CA ARG A 210 34.08 2.83 -16.31
C ARG A 210 35.26 3.81 -16.48
N LEU A 211 35.14 5.02 -15.93
CA LEU A 211 36.12 6.10 -16.10
C LEU A 211 37.33 5.95 -15.19
N ASN A 212 37.14 5.33 -14.02
CA ASN A 212 38.18 5.16 -13.01
C ASN A 212 38.34 3.66 -12.71
N PRO A 213 39.13 2.90 -13.49
CA PRO A 213 39.34 1.48 -13.27
C PRO A 213 39.82 1.19 -11.84
N GLY A 214 39.20 0.20 -11.18
CA GLY A 214 39.46 -0.14 -9.78
C GLY A 214 38.67 0.67 -8.75
N ALA A 215 37.90 1.69 -9.18
CA ALA A 215 37.02 2.47 -8.30
C ALA A 215 35.54 2.12 -8.52
N PHE A 216 34.75 2.30 -7.46
CA PHE A 216 33.32 2.01 -7.42
C PHE A 216 32.57 3.18 -6.81
N TYR A 217 31.36 3.42 -7.30
CA TYR A 217 30.34 4.18 -6.58
C TYR A 217 29.61 3.24 -5.62
N ALA A 218 28.99 3.81 -4.59
CA ALA A 218 28.07 3.12 -3.70
C ALA A 218 26.68 3.76 -3.81
N LEU A 219 25.65 2.93 -3.83
CA LEU A 219 24.27 3.40 -3.75
C LEU A 219 23.94 3.77 -2.29
N PRO A 220 23.31 4.92 -2.02
CA PRO A 220 23.15 5.44 -0.67
C PRO A 220 22.12 4.64 0.13
N GLN A 221 22.48 4.33 1.38
CA GLN A 221 21.56 3.77 2.37
C GLN A 221 20.52 4.79 2.87
N SER A 222 20.88 6.07 2.79
CA SER A 222 20.05 7.26 3.00
C SER A 222 20.82 8.51 2.49
N PRO A 223 20.15 9.65 2.26
CA PRO A 223 20.83 10.92 1.93
C PRO A 223 21.57 11.59 3.10
N GLN A 224 21.88 10.88 4.18
CA GLN A 224 22.33 11.43 5.47
C GLN A 224 23.50 12.44 5.36
N LEU A 225 24.56 12.12 4.61
CA LEU A 225 25.67 13.07 4.47
C LEU A 225 25.29 14.29 3.61
N PHE A 226 24.47 14.09 2.58
CA PHE A 226 24.06 15.17 1.69
C PHE A 226 23.14 16.16 2.39
N LYS A 227 22.16 15.70 3.18
CA LYS A 227 21.30 16.60 3.95
C LYS A 227 22.09 17.43 4.96
N GLN A 228 23.11 16.84 5.60
CA GLN A 228 24.01 17.57 6.49
C GLN A 228 24.82 18.63 5.74
N ILE A 229 25.36 18.31 4.55
CA ILE A 229 26.05 19.28 3.69
C ILE A 229 25.11 20.43 3.29
N LEU A 230 23.85 20.13 2.98
CA LEU A 230 22.85 21.16 2.65
C LEU A 230 22.58 22.09 3.85
N MET A 231 22.49 21.55 5.07
CA MET A 231 22.39 22.37 6.28
C MET A 231 23.62 23.29 6.42
N PHE A 232 24.84 22.77 6.22
CA PHE A 232 26.07 23.59 6.20
C PHE A 232 26.10 24.61 5.06
N SER A 233 25.39 24.37 3.97
CA SER A 233 25.32 25.25 2.80
C SER A 233 24.32 26.41 2.98
N GLY A 234 23.68 26.51 4.14
CA GLY A 234 22.75 27.60 4.47
C GLY A 234 21.29 27.33 4.13
N PHE A 235 20.93 26.10 3.74
CA PHE A 235 19.52 25.72 3.63
C PHE A 235 18.92 25.50 5.02
N ASP A 236 17.82 26.18 5.34
CA ASP A 236 17.20 26.07 6.67
C ASP A 236 16.39 24.78 6.86
N ARG A 237 15.64 24.36 5.83
CA ARG A 237 14.74 23.20 5.86
C ARG A 237 14.71 22.51 4.50
N ILE A 238 15.14 21.25 4.46
CA ILE A 238 15.11 20.45 3.23
C ILE A 238 14.40 19.12 3.47
N TYR A 239 13.72 18.62 2.45
CA TYR A 239 13.22 17.25 2.44
C TYR A 239 13.50 16.58 1.09
N GLN A 240 13.42 15.26 1.08
CA GLN A 240 13.49 14.46 -0.13
C GLN A 240 12.68 13.18 0.06
N ILE A 241 11.85 12.83 -0.93
CA ILE A 241 11.29 11.47 -1.02
C ILE A 241 12.31 10.61 -1.76
N ALA A 242 13.33 10.15 -1.03
CA ALA A 242 14.54 9.56 -1.57
C ALA A 242 14.43 8.05 -1.80
N ARG A 243 15.14 7.54 -2.81
CA ARG A 243 15.39 6.11 -3.00
C ARG A 243 16.64 5.71 -2.23
N CYS A 244 16.52 4.61 -1.49
CA CYS A 244 17.55 4.13 -0.58
C CYS A 244 17.81 2.64 -0.83
N PHE A 245 19.06 2.23 -0.66
CA PHE A 245 19.54 0.91 -1.04
C PHE A 245 20.30 0.26 0.12
N ARG A 246 20.01 -1.00 0.44
CA ARG A 246 20.71 -1.78 1.48
C ARG A 246 20.94 -3.21 0.98
N ASP A 247 22.19 -3.64 0.94
CA ASP A 247 22.56 -5.00 0.55
C ASP A 247 22.50 -5.95 1.76
N GLU A 248 21.29 -6.14 2.27
CA GLU A 248 20.97 -6.96 3.44
C GLU A 248 19.93 -8.04 3.09
N ASP A 249 19.88 -9.10 3.92
CA ASP A 249 18.88 -10.15 3.77
C ASP A 249 17.44 -9.60 3.88
N LEU A 250 16.59 -10.07 2.99
CA LEU A 250 15.20 -9.65 2.88
C LEU A 250 14.36 -10.15 4.07
N ARG A 251 13.35 -9.36 4.42
CA ARG A 251 12.29 -9.73 5.37
C ARG A 251 10.95 -9.30 4.81
N ALA A 252 9.85 -9.73 5.44
CA ALA A 252 8.50 -9.34 5.03
C ALA A 252 8.32 -7.80 4.93
N ASP A 253 9.05 -7.04 5.75
CA ASP A 253 9.04 -5.58 5.83
C ASP A 253 10.33 -4.92 5.29
N ARG A 254 11.25 -5.69 4.67
CA ARG A 254 12.55 -5.18 4.20
C ARG A 254 12.83 -5.58 2.77
N GLN A 255 13.01 -4.56 1.93
CA GLN A 255 13.38 -4.67 0.52
C GLN A 255 14.75 -4.01 0.31
N PRO A 256 15.53 -4.46 -0.69
CA PRO A 256 16.89 -3.96 -0.89
C PRO A 256 16.87 -2.55 -1.48
N GLU A 257 15.81 -2.20 -2.21
CA GLU A 257 15.45 -0.85 -2.62
C GLU A 257 14.15 -0.43 -1.93
N PHE A 258 14.17 0.72 -1.27
CA PHE A 258 13.00 1.28 -0.61
C PHE A 258 12.98 2.81 -0.72
N THR A 259 11.88 3.42 -0.29
CA THR A 259 11.68 4.87 -0.34
C THR A 259 11.62 5.42 1.09
N GLN A 260 12.35 6.49 1.35
CA GLN A 260 12.29 7.24 2.61
C GLN A 260 11.71 8.63 2.36
N ILE A 261 11.01 9.16 3.37
CA ILE A 261 10.78 10.60 3.49
C ILE A 261 11.91 11.10 4.39
N ASP A 262 12.94 11.65 3.76
CA ASP A 262 14.10 12.20 4.45
C ASP A 262 13.89 13.71 4.62
N LEU A 263 14.23 14.24 5.79
CA LEU A 263 14.11 15.66 6.10
C LEU A 263 15.21 16.09 7.06
N GLU A 264 15.57 17.37 7.01
CA GLU A 264 16.56 17.99 7.88
C GLU A 264 16.22 19.47 8.10
N MET A 265 16.56 20.00 9.28
CA MET A 265 16.30 21.39 9.68
C MET A 265 17.49 21.97 10.44
N THR A 266 17.81 23.25 10.25
CA THR A 266 18.81 23.97 11.06
C THR A 266 18.21 24.69 12.27
N PHE A 267 19.03 24.92 13.30
CA PHE A 267 18.69 25.73 14.48
C PHE A 267 17.45 25.26 15.27
N VAL A 268 17.17 23.96 15.25
CA VAL A 268 16.03 23.33 15.96
C VAL A 268 16.47 22.52 17.18
N LYS A 269 15.52 22.25 18.08
CA LYS A 269 15.63 21.23 19.13
C LYS A 269 14.86 19.97 18.70
N VAL A 270 15.08 18.87 19.42
CA VAL A 270 14.39 17.58 19.20
C VAL A 270 12.87 17.77 19.17
N GLU A 271 12.35 18.62 20.04
CA GLU A 271 10.91 18.89 20.17
C GLU A 271 10.29 19.48 18.90
N ASP A 272 11.02 20.36 18.21
CA ASP A 272 10.54 20.99 16.98
C ASP A 272 10.39 19.95 15.86
N VAL A 273 11.35 19.02 15.77
CA VAL A 273 11.33 17.92 14.79
C VAL A 273 10.20 16.93 15.10
N VAL A 274 10.03 16.56 16.37
CA VAL A 274 8.95 15.65 16.79
C VAL A 274 7.59 16.26 16.46
N ASN A 275 7.34 17.53 16.83
CA ASN A 275 6.06 18.20 16.56
C ASN A 275 5.79 18.33 15.06
N LEU A 276 6.81 18.62 14.25
CA LEU A 276 6.68 18.63 12.79
C LEU A 276 6.23 17.28 12.25
N VAL A 277 6.87 16.19 12.69
CA VAL A 277 6.58 14.83 12.22
C VAL A 277 5.21 14.33 12.73
N GLU A 278 4.85 14.62 13.99
CA GLU A 278 3.51 14.34 14.51
C GLU A 278 2.44 15.06 13.69
N GLY A 279 2.66 16.34 13.37
CA GLY A 279 1.79 17.11 12.49
C GLY A 279 1.69 16.56 11.07
N LEU A 280 2.81 16.08 10.50
CA LEU A 280 2.82 15.40 9.19
C LEU A 280 1.97 14.14 9.21
N ILE A 281 2.16 13.27 10.21
CA ILE A 281 1.41 12.02 10.34
C ILE A 281 -0.08 12.32 10.55
N TYR A 282 -0.41 13.29 11.42
CA TYR A 282 -1.80 13.74 11.60
C TYR A 282 -2.43 14.21 10.29
N LYS A 283 -1.73 15.07 9.54
CA LYS A 283 -2.22 15.61 8.27
C LYS A 283 -2.44 14.49 7.24
N VAL A 284 -1.50 13.54 7.14
CA VAL A 284 -1.63 12.39 6.25
C VAL A 284 -2.85 11.54 6.60
N PHE A 285 -3.04 11.15 7.86
CA PHE A 285 -4.21 10.37 8.26
C PHE A 285 -5.52 11.13 7.97
N LYS A 286 -5.60 12.40 8.37
CA LYS A 286 -6.80 13.21 8.18
C LYS A 286 -7.18 13.38 6.70
N GLU A 287 -6.24 13.70 5.82
CA GLU A 287 -6.54 13.96 4.40
C GLU A 287 -6.76 12.67 3.59
N VAL A 288 -6.06 11.59 3.96
CA VAL A 288 -6.11 10.33 3.21
C VAL A 288 -7.31 9.48 3.63
N THR A 289 -7.59 9.36 4.92
CA THR A 289 -8.67 8.49 5.44
C THR A 289 -9.85 9.25 6.04
N GLY A 290 -9.73 10.55 6.30
CA GLY A 290 -10.72 11.32 7.05
C GLY A 290 -10.68 11.08 8.56
N GLU A 291 -9.73 10.28 9.07
CA GLU A 291 -9.63 9.97 10.49
C GLU A 291 -8.75 10.98 11.23
N GLU A 292 -9.23 11.45 12.38
CA GLU A 292 -8.44 12.30 13.27
C GLU A 292 -7.73 11.43 14.31
N ILE A 293 -6.41 11.38 14.20
CA ILE A 293 -5.56 10.75 15.21
C ILE A 293 -5.23 11.75 16.33
N LYS A 294 -5.07 11.26 17.56
CA LYS A 294 -4.76 12.10 18.71
C LYS A 294 -3.27 12.47 18.72
N ILE A 295 -2.98 13.77 18.78
CA ILE A 295 -1.65 14.33 19.04
C ILE A 295 -1.68 15.19 20.33
N PRO A 296 -0.55 15.35 21.06
CA PRO A 296 0.75 14.74 20.81
C PRO A 296 0.72 13.22 21.05
N PHE A 297 1.63 12.48 20.42
CA PHE A 297 1.71 11.03 20.60
C PHE A 297 2.27 10.68 21.99
N VAL A 298 1.95 9.48 22.46
CA VAL A 298 2.47 8.98 23.73
C VAL A 298 3.98 8.85 23.63
N ARG A 299 4.68 9.47 24.59
CA ARG A 299 6.14 9.42 24.68
C ARG A 299 6.57 8.41 25.72
N MET A 300 7.62 7.67 25.37
CA MET A 300 8.23 6.67 26.21
C MET A 300 9.72 6.68 25.95
N THR A 301 10.52 6.64 27.01
CA THR A 301 11.96 6.44 26.87
C THR A 301 12.25 5.02 26.40
N TRP A 302 13.40 4.82 25.76
CA TRP A 302 13.85 3.48 25.39
C TRP A 302 13.87 2.52 26.59
N LYS A 303 14.32 3.02 27.75
CA LYS A 303 14.40 2.23 28.98
C LYS A 303 13.02 1.77 29.45
N GLU A 304 12.05 2.69 29.52
CA GLU A 304 10.67 2.34 29.89
C GLU A 304 10.06 1.34 28.90
N SER A 305 10.29 1.52 27.60
CA SER A 305 9.75 0.62 26.57
C SER A 305 10.32 -0.79 26.68
N MET A 306 11.63 -0.91 26.89
CA MET A 306 12.28 -2.20 27.11
C MET A 306 11.86 -2.83 28.45
N GLU A 307 11.66 -2.03 29.49
CA GLU A 307 11.25 -2.53 30.79
C GLU A 307 9.80 -3.03 30.80
N ILE A 308 8.88 -2.29 30.16
CA ILE A 308 7.44 -2.56 30.16
C ILE A 308 7.05 -3.55 29.06
N TYR A 309 7.67 -3.50 27.88
CA TYR A 309 7.25 -4.30 26.72
C TYR A 309 8.34 -5.20 26.14
N GLY A 310 9.61 -5.01 26.54
CA GLY A 310 10.73 -5.79 25.99
C GLY A 310 11.01 -5.51 24.51
N SER A 311 10.53 -4.36 24.02
CA SER A 311 10.70 -3.94 22.63
C SER A 311 10.89 -2.43 22.55
N ASP A 312 11.73 -1.98 21.62
CA ASP A 312 11.94 -0.58 21.25
C ASP A 312 10.86 -0.05 20.28
N LYS A 313 9.94 -0.91 19.84
CA LYS A 313 8.79 -0.60 18.98
C LYS A 313 7.52 -1.30 19.50
N PRO A 314 7.06 -0.97 20.72
CA PRO A 314 5.99 -1.69 21.38
C PRO A 314 4.67 -1.50 20.63
N ASP A 315 3.90 -2.58 20.53
CA ASP A 315 2.55 -2.51 19.99
C ASP A 315 1.55 -2.15 21.10
N LEU A 316 1.30 -0.85 21.26
CA LEU A 316 0.44 -0.31 22.32
C LEU A 316 -1.04 -0.69 22.20
N ARG A 317 -1.43 -1.40 21.13
CA ARG A 317 -2.79 -1.94 21.01
C ARG A 317 -3.00 -3.13 21.95
N PHE A 318 -1.92 -3.79 22.37
CA PHE A 318 -1.94 -4.88 23.33
C PHE A 318 -1.49 -4.34 24.69
N ASP A 319 -2.34 -4.40 25.71
CA ASP A 319 -2.00 -3.99 27.09
C ASP A 319 -1.26 -5.10 27.85
N MET A 320 -0.38 -5.84 27.16
CA MET A 320 0.36 -6.98 27.72
C MET A 320 1.74 -6.52 28.20
N LYS A 321 1.77 -6.03 29.44
CA LYS A 321 2.99 -5.50 30.06
C LYS A 321 3.80 -6.60 30.74
N LEU A 322 5.12 -6.53 30.58
CA LEU A 322 6.08 -7.26 31.39
C LEU A 322 6.07 -6.73 32.83
N LYS A 323 5.88 -7.62 33.79
CA LYS A 323 5.98 -7.34 35.22
C LYS A 323 7.28 -7.91 35.77
N ASP A 324 8.09 -7.04 36.37
CA ASP A 324 9.29 -7.47 37.09
C ASP A 324 8.89 -8.17 38.39
N VAL A 325 9.30 -9.42 38.51
CA VAL A 325 9.04 -10.28 39.68
C VAL A 325 10.34 -10.74 40.34
N THR A 326 11.47 -10.12 39.99
CA THR A 326 12.82 -10.47 40.46
C THR A 326 12.90 -10.51 41.98
N GLU A 327 12.32 -9.52 42.66
CA GLU A 327 12.31 -9.42 44.12
C GLU A 327 11.60 -10.61 44.80
N ILE A 328 10.51 -11.10 44.21
CA ILE A 328 9.72 -12.23 44.75
C ILE A 328 10.56 -13.52 44.74
N PHE A 329 11.44 -13.67 43.75
CA PHE A 329 12.25 -14.86 43.57
C PHE A 329 13.67 -14.75 44.14
N ARG A 330 14.00 -13.68 44.88
CA ARG A 330 15.36 -13.46 45.42
C ARG A 330 15.87 -14.64 46.25
N ASP A 331 15.00 -15.24 47.07
CA ASP A 331 15.33 -16.38 47.94
C ASP A 331 14.88 -17.74 47.34
N SER A 332 14.63 -17.79 46.03
CA SER A 332 14.18 -19.01 45.36
C SER A 332 15.25 -20.10 45.43
N LYS A 333 14.83 -21.34 45.70
CA LYS A 333 15.68 -22.54 45.65
C LYS A 333 15.71 -23.19 44.26
N PHE A 334 15.00 -22.62 43.29
CA PHE A 334 14.91 -23.17 41.95
C PHE A 334 16.10 -22.71 41.09
N ASN A 335 16.94 -23.65 40.65
CA ASN A 335 18.23 -23.39 40.00
C ASN A 335 18.15 -22.45 38.79
N ILE A 336 17.05 -22.49 38.00
CA ILE A 336 16.87 -21.61 36.84
C ILE A 336 16.86 -20.13 37.28
N PHE A 337 16.12 -19.79 38.34
CA PHE A 337 16.03 -18.42 38.84
C PHE A 337 17.31 -17.99 39.55
N ILE A 338 17.92 -18.87 40.36
CA ILE A 338 19.21 -18.60 41.02
C ILE A 338 20.29 -18.22 39.98
N ASN A 339 20.36 -18.96 38.87
CA ASN A 339 21.36 -18.73 37.84
C ASN A 339 21.19 -17.36 37.15
N VAL A 340 19.96 -16.91 36.96
CA VAL A 340 19.66 -15.57 36.41
C VAL A 340 20.08 -14.48 37.39
N LEU A 341 19.71 -14.62 38.66
CA LEU A 341 20.02 -13.65 39.72
C LEU A 341 21.54 -13.51 39.96
N ASN A 342 22.28 -14.63 39.98
CA ASN A 342 23.73 -14.65 40.13
C ASN A 342 24.46 -13.91 38.98
N LYS A 343 23.86 -13.90 37.77
CA LYS A 343 24.36 -13.15 36.61
C LYS A 343 23.90 -11.69 36.58
N LYS A 344 23.26 -11.19 37.65
CA LYS A 344 22.63 -9.87 37.74
C LYS A 344 21.56 -9.65 36.65
N GLY A 345 20.88 -10.71 36.23
CA GLY A 345 19.73 -10.65 35.33
C GLY A 345 18.44 -10.26 36.06
N CYS A 346 17.33 -10.21 35.32
CA CYS A 346 15.99 -9.97 35.87
C CYS A 346 15.04 -11.12 35.52
N ILE A 347 14.01 -11.30 36.34
CA ILE A 347 12.94 -12.28 36.12
C ILE A 347 11.66 -11.48 35.88
N LYS A 348 11.13 -11.59 34.65
CA LYS A 348 9.90 -10.91 34.24
C LYS A 348 8.79 -11.92 33.94
N SER A 349 7.55 -11.48 34.08
CA SER A 349 6.35 -12.26 33.80
C SER A 349 5.38 -11.47 32.91
N ILE A 350 4.58 -12.20 32.13
CA ILE A 350 3.44 -11.64 31.39
C ILE A 350 2.19 -12.29 31.97
N VAL A 351 1.17 -11.49 32.25
CA VAL A 351 -0.13 -11.98 32.74
C VAL A 351 -1.07 -12.13 31.54
N ILE A 352 -1.72 -13.28 31.44
CA ILE A 352 -2.72 -13.58 30.41
C ILE A 352 -4.02 -13.89 31.15
N ASP A 353 -5.00 -12.98 31.04
CA ASP A 353 -6.27 -13.12 31.78
C ASP A 353 -7.12 -14.28 31.24
N ASP A 354 -7.15 -14.47 29.91
CA ASP A 354 -7.92 -15.52 29.23
C ASP A 354 -7.16 -16.86 29.09
N TYR A 355 -6.31 -17.21 30.06
CA TYR A 355 -5.44 -18.40 29.93
C TYR A 355 -6.23 -19.72 29.76
N ASN A 356 -7.48 -19.77 30.23
CA ASN A 356 -8.35 -20.96 30.14
C ASN A 356 -8.68 -21.36 28.69
N GLU A 357 -8.49 -20.46 27.73
CA GLU A 357 -8.68 -20.75 26.30
C GLU A 357 -7.48 -21.48 25.67
N PHE A 358 -6.33 -21.52 26.36
CA PHE A 358 -5.12 -22.14 25.83
C PHE A 358 -5.17 -23.65 26.02
N THR A 359 -4.96 -24.37 24.92
CA THR A 359 -4.69 -25.81 24.98
C THR A 359 -3.26 -26.06 25.43
N ARG A 360 -2.96 -27.29 25.86
CA ARG A 360 -1.59 -27.69 26.18
C ARG A 360 -0.62 -27.49 25.00
N LYS A 361 -1.11 -27.73 23.78
CA LYS A 361 -0.34 -27.51 22.56
C LYS A 361 0.01 -26.03 22.38
N ASP A 362 -0.92 -25.12 22.63
CA ASP A 362 -0.66 -23.68 22.51
C ASP A 362 0.43 -23.23 23.51
N LEU A 363 0.45 -23.80 24.72
CA LEU A 363 1.50 -23.54 25.71
C LEU A 363 2.86 -24.09 25.27
N ASP A 364 2.90 -25.30 24.72
CA ASP A 364 4.15 -25.88 24.18
C ASP A 364 4.68 -25.05 22.99
N ASP A 365 3.80 -24.58 22.12
CA ASP A 365 4.14 -23.69 21.00
C ASP A 365 4.72 -22.34 21.49
N LEU A 366 4.17 -21.77 22.57
CA LEU A 366 4.74 -20.57 23.21
C LEU A 366 6.13 -20.82 23.79
N VAL A 367 6.35 -21.98 24.41
CA VAL A 367 7.67 -22.37 24.92
C VAL A 367 8.69 -22.46 23.77
N ASP A 368 8.33 -23.12 22.67
CA ASP A 368 9.22 -23.25 21.52
C ASP A 368 9.45 -21.91 20.79
N MET A 369 8.47 -21.01 20.81
CA MET A 369 8.66 -19.64 20.36
C MET A 369 9.67 -18.90 21.24
N ALA A 370 9.55 -18.98 22.57
CA ALA A 370 10.47 -18.30 23.50
C ALA A 370 11.92 -18.77 23.33
N LYS A 371 12.14 -20.08 23.15
CA LYS A 371 13.48 -20.65 22.89
C LYS A 371 14.16 -20.06 21.66
N LYS A 372 13.41 -19.76 20.59
CA LYS A 372 13.97 -19.16 19.36
C LYS A 372 14.57 -17.78 19.60
N TYR A 373 14.12 -17.07 20.63
CA TYR A 373 14.62 -15.77 21.04
C TYR A 373 15.63 -15.85 22.20
N GLY A 374 16.11 -17.05 22.53
CA GLY A 374 17.15 -17.26 23.54
C GLY A 374 16.66 -17.27 24.99
N SER A 375 15.35 -17.49 25.21
CA SER A 375 14.74 -17.69 26.54
C SER A 375 14.72 -19.13 26.99
#